data_AF-A0A6B1HYG0-F1
#
_entry.id   AF-A0A6B1HYG0-F1
#
_cell.length_a   1.000
_cell.length_b   1.000
_cell.length_c   1.000
_cell.angle_alpha   90.00
_cell.angle_beta   90.00
_cell.angle_gamma   90.00
#
_symmetry.space_group_name_H-M   'P 1'
#
loop_
_entity.id
_entity.type
_entity.pdbx_description
1 polymer ?
#
loop_
_entity_poly.entity_id
_entity_poly.type
_entity_poly.pdbx_seq_one_letter_code
_entity_poly.pdbx_strand_id
1 'polypeptide(L)'
;MIPIRLILAACLFLVPVSALSEGFHGFDPETYDGLPLPPDSLQAMAAEASQHSPPKNGENLVFGFANLQRDISFGIKVEKSIERNAEAAGIELLIADNRLDGPTALANAESFARRQVDFCIEFQTDVNFGPAIMQHFNRKQIGVVAIDIPMPGATYFGANNPRSGFMGGSYLAQAAKVRFGDRALAEGYFVVGELPQSGAIPAMRTEGQIAGFLASLPGFPPERIIRIDTKNTLQYSFQQMSNALGRIPQGAPILITAINDQSVSGMLRAVQQQGRGADALVVGKGADELETMVAEENFIASVAYFPERYGNYLIPLSLMRLAGHDVSLAVTVNHVMISPANICQFYPEYECQGERGFDYVFPQEAFVEHLATLKDKPELAGYEQLIPDH
;
A
#
# COMPACT_ATOMS: atom_id res chain seq x y z
N MET A 1 18.63 -15.11 80.56
CA MET A 1 17.52 -14.84 79.61
C MET A 1 18.11 -14.17 78.39
N ILE A 2 18.30 -14.93 77.32
CA ILE A 2 19.00 -14.56 76.08
C ILE A 2 17.94 -14.12 75.06
N PRO A 3 18.05 -12.95 74.41
CA PRO A 3 17.05 -12.54 73.43
C PRO A 3 17.32 -13.23 72.09
N ILE A 4 16.33 -13.99 71.64
CA ILE A 4 16.28 -14.65 70.33
C ILE A 4 16.03 -13.56 69.27
N ARG A 5 16.98 -13.40 68.34
CA ARG A 5 16.80 -12.59 67.12
C ARG A 5 15.93 -13.39 66.13
N LEU A 6 14.72 -12.90 65.85
CA LEU A 6 13.92 -13.34 64.71
C LEU A 6 14.59 -12.89 63.40
N ILE A 7 14.92 -13.85 62.53
CA ILE A 7 15.31 -13.60 61.14
C ILE A 7 14.01 -13.54 60.33
N LEU A 8 13.65 -12.37 59.83
CA LEU A 8 12.58 -12.23 58.82
C LEU A 8 13.10 -12.77 57.49
N ALA A 9 12.54 -13.89 57.04
CA ALA A 9 12.73 -14.38 55.68
C ALA A 9 11.90 -13.51 54.72
N ALA A 10 12.56 -12.65 53.95
CA ALA A 10 11.93 -11.92 52.85
C ALA A 10 11.64 -12.91 51.71
N CYS A 11 10.38 -13.34 51.59
CA CYS A 11 9.90 -14.04 50.40
C CYS A 11 9.81 -13.02 49.26
N LEU A 12 10.81 -13.01 48.37
CA LEU A 12 10.69 -12.37 47.06
C LEU A 12 9.60 -13.10 46.27
N PHE A 13 8.42 -12.49 46.16
CA PHE A 13 7.48 -12.85 45.12
C PHE A 13 8.09 -12.44 43.78
N LEU A 14 8.59 -13.43 43.03
CA LEU A 14 8.87 -13.29 41.60
C LEU A 14 7.54 -13.01 40.91
N VAL A 15 7.26 -11.74 40.65
CA VAL A 15 6.26 -11.34 39.66
C VAL A 15 6.79 -11.85 38.32
N PRO A 16 6.03 -12.65 37.55
CA PRO A 16 6.45 -12.98 36.20
C PRO A 16 6.42 -11.66 35.43
N VAL A 17 7.61 -11.14 35.13
CA VAL A 17 7.77 -10.16 34.06
C VAL A 17 7.30 -10.90 32.82
N SER A 18 6.12 -10.56 32.30
CA SER A 18 5.75 -10.94 30.95
C SER A 18 6.85 -10.39 30.05
N ALA A 19 7.72 -11.27 29.55
CA ALA A 19 8.58 -10.91 28.45
C ALA A 19 7.66 -10.35 27.36
N LEU A 20 7.76 -9.05 27.09
CA LEU A 20 7.28 -8.50 25.84
C LEU A 20 7.96 -9.38 24.78
N SER A 21 7.15 -10.18 24.08
CA SER A 21 7.60 -11.11 23.05
C SER A 21 8.65 -10.39 22.20
N GLU A 22 9.92 -10.79 22.27
CA GLU A 22 10.89 -10.41 21.25
C GLU A 22 10.27 -10.92 19.95
N GLY A 23 9.82 -10.02 19.06
CA GLY A 23 9.10 -10.39 17.83
C GLY A 23 9.87 -11.45 17.02
N PHE A 24 9.20 -12.13 16.10
CA PHE A 24 9.76 -13.21 15.29
C PHE A 24 11.08 -12.77 14.65
N HIS A 25 12.23 -13.12 15.26
CA HIS A 25 13.58 -12.64 14.90
C HIS A 25 13.69 -11.13 14.64
N GLY A 26 13.02 -10.31 15.45
CA GLY A 26 13.00 -8.85 15.32
C GLY A 26 11.94 -8.30 14.35
N PHE A 27 11.06 -9.16 13.82
CA PHE A 27 9.91 -8.78 13.02
C PHE A 27 8.61 -8.90 13.82
N ASP A 28 7.88 -7.78 13.90
CA ASP A 28 6.51 -7.73 14.40
C ASP A 28 5.65 -6.99 13.37
N PRO A 29 4.74 -7.69 12.67
CA PRO A 29 3.97 -7.10 11.58
C PRO A 29 3.09 -5.92 12.01
N GLU A 30 2.78 -5.78 13.30
CA GLU A 30 1.94 -4.68 13.81
C GLU A 30 2.72 -3.38 14.01
N THR A 31 4.02 -3.47 14.30
CA THR A 31 4.86 -2.33 14.69
C THR A 31 6.04 -2.07 13.73
N TYR A 32 6.26 -2.95 12.76
CA TYR A 32 7.40 -2.88 11.85
C TYR A 32 7.36 -1.64 10.93
N ASP A 33 8.53 -1.00 10.77
CA ASP A 33 8.69 0.25 10.03
C ASP A 33 9.06 0.06 8.54
N GLY A 34 9.34 -1.19 8.15
CA GLY A 34 9.72 -1.55 6.78
C GLY A 34 11.20 -1.34 6.45
N LEU A 35 12.04 -1.02 7.44
CA LEU A 35 13.49 -0.99 7.25
C LEU A 35 14.07 -2.40 7.14
N PRO A 36 15.05 -2.64 6.26
CA PRO A 36 15.54 -3.99 6.00
C PRO A 36 16.03 -4.70 7.27
N LEU A 37 15.65 -5.96 7.43
CA LEU A 37 16.18 -6.82 8.49
C LEU A 37 17.60 -7.31 8.15
N PRO A 38 18.43 -7.58 9.16
CA PRO A 38 19.74 -8.22 8.93
C PRO A 38 19.59 -9.58 8.24
N PRO A 39 20.51 -9.96 7.31
CA PRO A 39 20.49 -11.29 6.70
C PRO A 39 20.46 -12.44 7.70
N ASP A 40 21.20 -12.34 8.81
CA ASP A 40 21.22 -13.36 9.86
C ASP A 40 19.83 -13.56 10.51
N SER A 41 19.05 -12.48 10.67
CA SER A 41 17.67 -12.56 11.16
C SER A 41 16.79 -13.31 10.15
N LEU A 42 16.89 -12.97 8.86
CA LEU A 42 16.11 -13.63 7.80
C LEU A 42 16.47 -15.12 7.66
N GLN A 43 17.74 -15.47 7.82
CA GLN A 43 18.20 -16.86 7.81
C GLN A 43 17.70 -17.64 9.04
N ALA A 44 17.70 -17.02 10.22
CA ALA A 44 17.14 -17.62 11.43
C ALA A 44 15.62 -17.88 11.28
N MET A 45 14.87 -16.93 10.71
CA MET A 45 13.46 -17.11 10.35
C MET A 45 13.28 -18.27 9.38
N ALA A 46 14.10 -18.37 8.33
CA ALA A 46 14.03 -19.44 7.34
C ALA A 46 14.34 -20.81 7.94
N ALA A 47 15.29 -20.88 8.87
CA ALA A 47 15.62 -22.10 9.60
C ALA A 47 14.45 -22.56 10.49
N GLU A 48 13.83 -21.65 11.24
CA GLU A 48 12.66 -21.97 12.07
C GLU A 48 11.46 -22.38 11.22
N ALA A 49 11.18 -21.65 10.15
CA ALA A 49 10.14 -21.97 9.19
C ALA A 49 10.34 -23.37 8.57
N SER A 50 11.57 -23.72 8.19
CA SER A 50 11.92 -25.04 7.64
C SER A 50 11.81 -26.15 8.68
N GLN A 51 12.04 -25.85 9.96
CA GLN A 51 11.87 -26.82 11.05
C GLN A 51 10.39 -27.15 11.29
N HIS A 52 9.51 -26.15 11.23
CA HIS A 52 8.06 -26.34 11.40
C HIS A 52 7.41 -26.91 10.12
N SER A 53 7.76 -26.35 8.97
CA SER A 53 7.25 -26.70 7.64
C SER A 53 8.42 -27.09 6.73
N PRO A 54 8.85 -28.37 6.74
CA PRO A 54 9.97 -28.83 5.92
C PRO A 54 9.78 -28.53 4.43
N PRO A 55 10.83 -28.09 3.70
CA PRO A 55 10.73 -27.79 2.28
C PRO A 55 10.20 -28.95 1.45
N LYS A 56 9.25 -28.67 0.56
CA LYS A 56 8.59 -29.70 -0.27
C LYS A 56 9.53 -30.41 -1.24
N ASN A 57 10.63 -29.75 -1.64
CA ASN A 57 11.68 -30.35 -2.48
C ASN A 57 12.73 -31.14 -1.67
N GLY A 58 12.71 -31.04 -0.34
CA GLY A 58 13.67 -31.69 0.56
C GLY A 58 15.02 -30.98 0.74
N GLU A 59 15.23 -29.81 0.12
CA GLU A 59 16.52 -29.10 0.13
C GLU A 59 16.39 -27.68 0.71
N ASN A 60 15.55 -26.84 0.13
CA ASN A 60 15.45 -25.41 0.44
C ASN A 60 14.01 -24.93 0.21
N LEU A 61 13.57 -23.94 0.98
CA LEU A 61 12.25 -23.34 0.79
C LEU A 61 12.17 -22.70 -0.61
N VAL A 62 11.06 -22.96 -1.30
CA VAL A 62 10.75 -22.42 -2.63
C VAL A 62 9.49 -21.58 -2.55
N PHE A 63 9.61 -20.28 -2.80
CA PHE A 63 8.48 -19.35 -2.84
C PHE A 63 8.06 -19.05 -4.27
N GLY A 64 6.75 -19.03 -4.53
CA GLY A 64 6.19 -18.41 -5.72
C GLY A 64 5.93 -16.93 -5.49
N PHE A 65 6.30 -16.08 -6.44
CA PHE A 65 5.86 -14.69 -6.49
C PHE A 65 5.22 -14.40 -7.84
N ALA A 66 3.94 -14.05 -7.86
CA ALA A 66 3.29 -13.51 -9.04
C ALA A 66 3.20 -12.00 -8.92
N ASN A 67 3.96 -11.31 -9.77
CA ASN A 67 3.99 -9.86 -9.83
C ASN A 67 2.74 -9.32 -10.55
N LEU A 68 2.28 -8.14 -10.16
CA LEU A 68 1.17 -7.44 -10.81
C LEU A 68 1.42 -7.23 -12.30
N GLN A 69 2.55 -6.59 -12.62
CA GLN A 69 3.08 -6.39 -13.96
C GLN A 69 4.51 -5.86 -13.89
N ARG A 70 5.33 -6.17 -14.89
CA ARG A 70 6.77 -5.79 -14.91
C ARG A 70 7.10 -4.58 -15.77
N ASP A 71 6.10 -3.90 -16.32
CA ASP A 71 6.26 -2.73 -17.17
C ASP A 71 6.03 -1.39 -16.44
N ILE A 72 5.81 -1.43 -15.12
CA ILE A 72 5.64 -0.23 -14.28
C ILE A 72 6.66 -0.18 -13.14
N SER A 73 7.00 1.05 -12.71
CA SER A 73 7.98 1.30 -11.63
C SER A 73 7.62 0.55 -10.35
N PHE A 74 6.37 0.64 -9.90
CA PHE A 74 5.88 -0.05 -8.69
C PHE A 74 6.18 -1.56 -8.70
N GLY A 75 5.75 -2.28 -9.74
CA GLY A 75 5.92 -3.73 -9.84
C GLY A 75 7.38 -4.16 -9.94
N ILE A 76 8.22 -3.38 -10.63
CA ILE A 76 9.67 -3.61 -10.70
C ILE A 76 10.32 -3.43 -9.32
N LYS A 77 9.94 -2.40 -8.56
CA LYS A 77 10.49 -2.12 -7.24
C LYS A 77 10.07 -3.17 -6.20
N VAL A 78 8.80 -3.62 -6.24
CA VAL A 78 8.31 -4.71 -5.39
C VAL A 78 9.08 -6.00 -5.68
N GLU A 79 9.23 -6.38 -6.96
CA GLU A 79 9.96 -7.59 -7.35
C GLU A 79 11.40 -7.58 -6.84
N LYS A 80 12.16 -6.51 -7.14
CA LYS A 80 13.54 -6.38 -6.68
C LYS A 80 13.66 -6.42 -5.16
N SER A 81 12.68 -5.86 -4.45
CA SER A 81 12.65 -5.90 -2.98
C SER A 81 12.47 -7.33 -2.47
N ILE A 82 11.55 -8.09 -3.06
CA ILE A 82 11.29 -9.50 -2.70
C ILE A 82 12.50 -10.37 -3.05
N GLU A 83 13.07 -10.22 -4.25
CA GLU A 83 14.27 -10.95 -4.70
C GLU A 83 15.42 -10.80 -3.69
N ARG A 84 15.75 -9.55 -3.31
CA ARG A 84 16.83 -9.26 -2.36
C ARG A 84 16.60 -9.90 -0.99
N ASN A 85 15.37 -9.88 -0.48
CA ASN A 85 15.06 -10.48 0.82
C ASN A 85 15.01 -12.01 0.76
N ALA A 86 14.55 -12.59 -0.36
CA ALA A 86 14.56 -14.03 -0.58
C ALA A 86 16.00 -14.56 -0.66
N GLU A 87 16.87 -13.86 -1.40
CA GLU A 87 18.31 -14.17 -1.47
C GLU A 87 18.96 -14.11 -0.09
N ALA A 88 18.73 -13.04 0.66
CA ALA A 88 19.27 -12.88 2.02
C ALA A 88 18.81 -14.00 2.97
N ALA A 89 17.59 -14.51 2.80
CA ALA A 89 17.00 -15.61 3.57
C ALA A 89 17.41 -17.01 3.07
N GLY A 90 18.09 -17.13 1.92
CA GLY A 90 18.40 -18.42 1.30
C GLY A 90 17.20 -19.17 0.71
N ILE A 91 16.16 -18.43 0.31
CA ILE A 91 14.92 -18.95 -0.29
C ILE A 91 15.05 -18.95 -1.81
N GLU A 92 14.68 -20.03 -2.48
CA GLU A 92 14.52 -20.02 -3.93
C GLU A 92 13.23 -19.31 -4.31
N LEU A 93 13.34 -18.31 -5.20
CA LEU A 93 12.20 -17.53 -5.66
C LEU A 93 11.84 -17.87 -7.10
N LEU A 94 10.59 -18.25 -7.30
CA LEU A 94 10.00 -18.49 -8.62
C LEU A 94 9.09 -17.35 -8.98
N ILE A 95 9.47 -16.57 -9.98
CA ILE A 95 8.72 -15.36 -10.33
C ILE A 95 7.91 -15.56 -11.60
N ALA A 96 6.67 -15.08 -11.58
CA ALA A 96 5.79 -14.97 -12.73
C ALA A 96 5.24 -13.54 -12.84
N ASP A 97 4.82 -13.17 -14.04
CA ASP A 97 4.20 -11.87 -14.33
C ASP A 97 2.71 -12.09 -14.63
N ASN A 98 1.83 -11.46 -13.85
CA ASN A 98 0.38 -11.50 -14.04
C ASN A 98 -0.08 -10.58 -15.18
N ARG A 99 0.75 -9.64 -15.62
CA ARG A 99 0.49 -8.75 -16.75
C ARG A 99 -0.80 -7.95 -16.62
N LEU A 100 -1.17 -7.61 -15.38
CA LEU A 100 -2.42 -6.94 -15.02
C LEU A 100 -3.67 -7.69 -15.53
N ASP A 101 -3.59 -9.02 -15.68
CA ASP A 101 -4.61 -9.85 -16.31
C ASP A 101 -5.01 -11.02 -15.40
N GLY A 102 -6.30 -11.09 -15.04
CA GLY A 102 -6.84 -12.11 -14.14
C GLY A 102 -6.65 -13.56 -14.63
N PRO A 103 -6.98 -13.88 -15.90
CA PRO A 103 -6.71 -15.21 -16.47
C PRO A 103 -5.23 -15.61 -16.41
N THR A 104 -4.32 -14.68 -16.70
CA THR A 104 -2.87 -14.91 -16.58
C THR A 104 -2.47 -15.18 -15.13
N ALA A 105 -2.99 -14.42 -14.17
CA ALA A 105 -2.76 -14.66 -12.74
C ALA A 105 -3.25 -16.05 -12.29
N LEU A 106 -4.42 -16.48 -12.76
CA LEU A 106 -4.93 -17.83 -12.49
C LEU A 106 -4.02 -18.93 -13.05
N ALA A 107 -3.51 -18.76 -14.28
CA ALA A 107 -2.59 -19.70 -14.89
C ALA A 107 -1.24 -19.77 -14.15
N ASN A 108 -0.72 -18.63 -13.68
CA ASN A 108 0.49 -18.55 -12.86
C ASN A 108 0.29 -19.29 -11.52
N ALA A 109 -0.84 -19.06 -10.84
CA ALA A 109 -1.20 -19.76 -9.61
C ALA A 109 -1.30 -21.28 -9.80
N GLU A 110 -1.91 -21.74 -10.90
CA GLU A 110 -1.92 -23.17 -11.24
C GLU A 110 -0.49 -23.72 -11.43
N SER A 111 0.38 -22.96 -12.09
CA SER A 111 1.78 -23.33 -12.29
C SER A 111 2.52 -23.50 -10.95
N PHE A 112 2.43 -22.52 -10.05
CA PHE A 112 3.04 -22.60 -8.73
C PHE A 112 2.49 -23.76 -7.89
N ALA A 113 1.18 -23.98 -7.92
CA ALA A 113 0.55 -25.10 -7.21
C ALA A 113 1.01 -26.47 -7.75
N ARG A 114 1.18 -26.62 -9.06
CA ARG A 114 1.71 -27.85 -9.68
C ARG A 114 3.18 -28.10 -9.32
N ARG A 115 3.98 -27.03 -9.25
CA ARG A 115 5.38 -27.07 -8.84
C ARG A 115 5.56 -27.26 -7.34
N GLN A 116 4.47 -27.24 -6.57
CA GLN A 116 4.45 -27.42 -5.13
C GLN A 116 5.39 -26.46 -4.39
N VAL A 117 5.31 -25.16 -4.70
CA VAL A 117 5.98 -24.15 -3.88
C VAL A 117 5.57 -24.25 -2.42
N ASP A 118 6.45 -23.89 -1.50
CA ASP A 118 6.21 -23.92 -0.06
C ASP A 118 5.23 -22.81 0.36
N PHE A 119 5.37 -21.63 -0.26
CA PHE A 119 4.53 -20.47 -0.01
C PHE A 119 4.34 -19.65 -1.30
N CYS A 120 3.26 -18.86 -1.38
CA CYS A 120 3.02 -17.95 -2.50
C CYS A 120 2.80 -16.51 -2.03
N ILE A 121 3.41 -15.56 -2.74
CA ILE A 121 3.11 -14.13 -2.66
C ILE A 121 2.40 -13.77 -3.96
N GLU A 122 1.17 -13.29 -3.87
CA GLU A 122 0.31 -13.10 -5.04
C GLU A 122 -0.14 -11.65 -5.17
N PHE A 123 0.17 -11.02 -6.30
CA PHE A 123 -0.19 -9.64 -6.60
C PHE A 123 -1.06 -9.55 -7.85
N GLN A 124 -2.35 -9.79 -7.70
CA GLN A 124 -3.34 -9.76 -8.78
C GLN A 124 -4.29 -8.56 -8.60
N THR A 125 -4.89 -8.03 -9.68
CA THR A 125 -5.71 -6.79 -9.63
C THR A 125 -7.22 -7.01 -9.65
N ASP A 126 -7.72 -8.14 -10.14
CA ASP A 126 -9.15 -8.39 -10.37
C ASP A 126 -9.73 -9.23 -9.23
N VAL A 127 -10.57 -8.59 -8.42
CA VAL A 127 -11.18 -9.21 -7.24
C VAL A 127 -11.93 -10.52 -7.56
N ASN A 128 -12.43 -10.67 -8.79
CA ASN A 128 -13.20 -11.85 -9.19
C ASN A 128 -12.34 -13.11 -9.37
N PHE A 129 -11.02 -12.97 -9.53
CA PHE A 129 -10.12 -14.11 -9.71
C PHE A 129 -9.60 -14.68 -8.38
N GLY A 130 -9.67 -13.91 -7.28
CA GLY A 130 -9.15 -14.30 -5.97
C GLY A 130 -9.63 -15.68 -5.49
N PRO A 131 -10.94 -16.00 -5.52
CA PRO A 131 -11.44 -17.32 -5.11
C PRO A 131 -10.89 -18.48 -5.96
N ALA A 132 -10.80 -18.31 -7.29
CA ALA A 132 -10.31 -19.34 -8.20
C ALA A 132 -8.80 -19.58 -8.01
N ILE A 133 -8.02 -18.50 -7.89
CA ILE A 133 -6.59 -18.54 -7.56
C ILE A 133 -6.37 -19.32 -6.26
N MET A 134 -7.05 -18.93 -5.18
CA MET A 134 -6.92 -19.59 -3.88
C MET A 134 -7.33 -21.06 -3.90
N GLN A 135 -8.24 -21.48 -4.78
CA GLN A 135 -8.60 -22.88 -4.92
C GLN A 135 -7.40 -23.77 -5.31
N HIS A 136 -6.46 -23.26 -6.13
CA HIS A 136 -5.25 -24.00 -6.50
C HIS A 136 -4.31 -24.18 -5.31
N PHE A 137 -4.09 -23.11 -4.54
CA PHE A 137 -3.22 -23.14 -3.37
C PHE A 137 -3.80 -23.95 -2.21
N ASN A 138 -5.10 -23.78 -1.91
CA ASN A 138 -5.79 -24.49 -0.83
C ASN A 138 -5.77 -26.01 -1.03
N ARG A 139 -5.99 -26.50 -2.26
CA ARG A 139 -5.89 -27.95 -2.59
C ARG A 139 -4.51 -28.54 -2.33
N LYS A 140 -3.46 -27.71 -2.32
CA LYS A 140 -2.07 -28.10 -2.11
C LYS A 140 -1.55 -27.66 -0.74
N GLN A 141 -2.41 -27.10 0.11
CA GLN A 141 -2.05 -26.54 1.42
C GLN A 141 -0.88 -25.56 1.32
N ILE A 142 -0.90 -24.71 0.30
CA ILE A 142 0.09 -23.64 0.09
C ILE A 142 -0.45 -22.38 0.76
N GLY A 143 0.32 -21.83 1.71
CA GLY A 143 0.02 -20.54 2.31
C GLY A 143 0.20 -19.40 1.31
N VAL A 144 -0.62 -18.35 1.44
CA VAL A 144 -0.59 -17.20 0.53
C VAL A 144 -0.59 -15.89 1.31
N VAL A 145 0.27 -14.97 0.89
CA VAL A 145 0.11 -13.53 1.17
C VAL A 145 -0.40 -12.87 -0.10
N ALA A 146 -1.53 -12.18 -0.01
CA ALA A 146 -2.15 -11.44 -1.10
C ALA A 146 -1.79 -9.96 -1.00
N ILE A 147 -1.23 -9.39 -2.07
CA ILE A 147 -0.87 -7.97 -2.14
C ILE A 147 -2.07 -7.17 -2.66
N ASP A 148 -2.47 -6.15 -1.89
CA ASP A 148 -3.49 -5.11 -2.16
C ASP A 148 -4.93 -5.58 -2.45
N ILE A 149 -5.15 -6.79 -2.97
CA ILE A 149 -6.48 -7.37 -3.22
C ILE A 149 -6.67 -8.58 -2.31
N PRO A 150 -7.60 -8.53 -1.34
CA PRO A 150 -7.78 -9.65 -0.44
C PRO A 150 -8.26 -10.90 -1.20
N MET A 151 -7.74 -12.06 -0.79
CA MET A 151 -8.18 -13.34 -1.31
C MET A 151 -8.59 -14.26 -0.15
N PRO A 152 -9.64 -15.08 -0.31
CA PRO A 152 -10.13 -15.93 0.77
C PRO A 152 -9.06 -16.86 1.35
N GLY A 153 -8.78 -16.73 2.65
CA GLY A 153 -7.80 -17.54 3.37
C GLY A 153 -6.34 -17.11 3.24
N ALA A 154 -6.05 -16.07 2.45
CA ALA A 154 -4.73 -15.46 2.38
C ALA A 154 -4.55 -14.39 3.46
N THR A 155 -3.31 -14.17 3.92
CA THR A 155 -2.97 -12.97 4.69
C THR A 155 -2.95 -11.77 3.74
N TYR A 156 -3.65 -10.68 4.08
CA TYR A 156 -3.58 -9.45 3.31
C TYR A 156 -2.30 -8.67 3.65
N PHE A 157 -1.62 -8.19 2.63
CA PHE A 157 -0.55 -7.20 2.75
C PHE A 157 -0.78 -6.05 1.78
N GLY A 158 -0.55 -4.80 2.19
CA GLY A 158 -0.57 -3.69 1.24
C GLY A 158 -0.81 -2.34 1.87
N ALA A 159 -1.52 -1.47 1.16
CA ALA A 159 -1.80 -0.13 1.64
C ALA A 159 -2.81 -0.11 2.80
N ASN A 160 -2.63 0.84 3.73
CA ASN A 160 -3.74 1.36 4.53
C ASN A 160 -4.57 2.29 3.63
N ASN A 161 -5.55 1.69 2.93
CA ASN A 161 -6.32 2.35 1.88
C ASN A 161 -7.07 3.60 2.36
N PRO A 162 -7.85 3.56 3.47
CA PRO A 162 -8.52 4.75 3.98
C PRO A 162 -7.54 5.88 4.31
N ARG A 163 -6.45 5.58 5.04
CA ARG A 163 -5.48 6.59 5.48
C ARG A 163 -4.73 7.22 4.32
N SER A 164 -4.21 6.40 3.40
CA SER A 164 -3.47 6.91 2.23
C SER A 164 -4.36 7.72 1.29
N GLY A 165 -5.60 7.26 1.09
CA GLY A 165 -6.61 8.00 0.35
C GLY A 165 -6.85 9.38 0.95
N PHE A 166 -7.25 9.41 2.23
CA PHE A 166 -7.56 10.62 2.97
C PHE A 166 -6.41 11.62 2.96
N MET A 167 -5.20 11.14 3.26
CA MET A 167 -3.99 11.96 3.29
C MET A 167 -3.71 12.64 1.94
N GLY A 168 -3.84 11.91 0.83
CA GLY A 168 -3.63 12.49 -0.51
C GLY A 168 -4.71 13.51 -0.88
N GLY A 169 -5.97 13.24 -0.54
CA GLY A 169 -7.09 14.14 -0.77
C GLY A 169 -6.99 15.45 0.00
N SER A 170 -6.72 15.38 1.31
CA SER A 170 -6.56 16.55 2.17
C SER A 170 -5.35 17.40 1.76
N TYR A 171 -4.24 16.76 1.40
CA TYR A 171 -3.07 17.47 0.90
C TYR A 171 -3.39 18.24 -0.39
N LEU A 172 -4.06 17.59 -1.35
CA LEU A 172 -4.45 18.23 -2.62
C LEU A 172 -5.36 19.44 -2.39
N ALA A 173 -6.37 19.33 -1.53
CA ALA A 173 -7.27 20.43 -1.21
C ALA A 173 -6.56 21.62 -0.53
N GLN A 174 -5.66 21.36 0.42
CA GLN A 174 -4.87 22.42 1.07
C GLN A 174 -3.94 23.10 0.08
N ALA A 175 -3.26 22.32 -0.76
CA ALA A 175 -2.41 22.85 -1.82
C ALA A 175 -3.20 23.68 -2.85
N ALA A 176 -4.41 23.24 -3.19
CA ALA A 176 -5.29 23.96 -4.11
C ALA A 176 -5.68 25.34 -3.58
N LYS A 177 -5.97 25.47 -2.28
CA LYS A 177 -6.24 26.77 -1.63
C LYS A 177 -5.05 27.72 -1.75
N VAL A 178 -3.83 27.20 -1.60
CA VAL A 178 -2.61 28.01 -1.72
C VAL A 178 -2.38 28.44 -3.16
N ARG A 179 -2.53 27.52 -4.13
CA ARG A 179 -2.26 27.79 -5.56
C ARG A 179 -3.32 28.68 -6.21
N PHE A 180 -4.60 28.46 -5.90
CA PHE A 180 -5.72 29.07 -6.62
C PHE A 180 -6.60 29.99 -5.75
N GLY A 181 -6.35 30.09 -4.44
CA GLY A 181 -7.17 30.87 -3.52
C GLY A 181 -8.63 30.41 -3.54
N ASP A 182 -9.55 31.37 -3.47
CA ASP A 182 -11.00 31.10 -3.47
C ASP A 182 -11.51 30.41 -4.74
N ARG A 183 -10.76 30.51 -5.85
CA ARG A 183 -11.12 29.85 -7.12
C ARG A 183 -11.11 28.33 -7.00
N ALA A 184 -10.29 27.77 -6.10
CA ALA A 184 -10.30 26.33 -5.83
C ALA A 184 -11.71 25.84 -5.45
N LEU A 185 -12.41 26.59 -4.59
CA LEU A 185 -13.78 26.27 -4.19
C LEU A 185 -14.80 26.74 -5.22
N ALA A 186 -14.69 27.99 -5.69
CA ALA A 186 -15.71 28.62 -6.52
C ALA A 186 -15.79 27.99 -7.93
N GLU A 187 -14.67 27.58 -8.50
CA GLU A 187 -14.56 27.19 -9.92
C GLU A 187 -13.93 25.82 -10.14
N GLY A 188 -13.19 25.29 -9.16
CA GLY A 188 -12.39 24.06 -9.31
C GLY A 188 -13.21 22.81 -9.64
N TYR A 189 -12.58 21.90 -10.38
CA TYR A 189 -13.08 20.55 -10.65
C TYR A 189 -12.10 19.53 -10.08
N PHE A 190 -12.65 18.56 -9.36
CA PHE A 190 -11.87 17.52 -8.72
C PHE A 190 -12.01 16.22 -9.51
N VAL A 191 -10.93 15.71 -10.08
CA VAL A 191 -10.93 14.48 -10.87
C VAL A 191 -10.21 13.36 -10.12
N VAL A 192 -10.93 12.26 -9.87
CA VAL A 192 -10.43 11.07 -9.17
C VAL A 192 -10.34 9.91 -10.16
N GLY A 193 -9.12 9.45 -10.39
CA GLY A 193 -8.84 8.24 -11.17
C GLY A 193 -9.00 6.97 -10.32
N GLU A 194 -9.94 6.11 -10.69
CA GLU A 194 -10.35 4.93 -9.93
C GLU A 194 -9.96 3.62 -10.61
N LEU A 195 -10.12 2.52 -9.87
CA LEU A 195 -9.92 1.18 -10.39
C LEU A 195 -11.04 0.23 -9.91
N PRO A 196 -12.26 0.33 -10.49
CA PRO A 196 -13.41 -0.44 -10.02
C PRO A 196 -13.22 -1.96 -10.04
N GLN A 197 -12.42 -2.47 -10.98
CA GLN A 197 -12.15 -3.92 -11.12
C GLN A 197 -11.51 -4.55 -9.87
N SER A 198 -10.85 -3.73 -9.05
CA SER A 198 -10.14 -4.19 -7.86
C SER A 198 -11.01 -4.27 -6.61
N GLY A 199 -12.29 -3.90 -6.71
CA GLY A 199 -13.27 -4.11 -5.65
C GLY A 199 -13.18 -3.11 -4.50
N ALA A 200 -13.84 -3.45 -3.40
CA ALA A 200 -14.15 -2.52 -2.32
C ALA A 200 -12.91 -2.06 -1.53
N ILE A 201 -11.87 -2.88 -1.43
CA ILE A 201 -10.68 -2.56 -0.62
C ILE A 201 -9.86 -1.42 -1.22
N PRO A 202 -9.48 -1.46 -2.52
CA PRO A 202 -8.92 -0.28 -3.17
C PRO A 202 -9.94 0.87 -3.34
N ALA A 203 -11.25 0.59 -3.41
CA ALA A 203 -12.25 1.66 -3.42
C ALA A 203 -12.23 2.50 -2.12
N MET A 204 -11.89 1.93 -0.96
CA MET A 204 -11.66 2.72 0.26
C MET A 204 -10.59 3.81 0.08
N ARG A 205 -9.62 3.59 -0.83
CA ARG A 205 -8.58 4.57 -1.16
C ARG A 205 -9.17 5.77 -1.92
N THR A 206 -9.99 5.53 -2.95
CA THR A 206 -10.60 6.61 -3.74
C THR A 206 -11.71 7.32 -2.99
N GLU A 207 -12.48 6.60 -2.18
CA GLU A 207 -13.41 7.21 -1.24
C GLU A 207 -12.67 8.07 -0.19
N GLY A 208 -11.54 7.58 0.34
CA GLY A 208 -10.68 8.36 1.22
C GLY A 208 -10.16 9.63 0.55
N GLN A 209 -9.74 9.57 -0.72
CA GLN A 209 -9.33 10.76 -1.49
C GLN A 209 -10.42 11.83 -1.52
N ILE A 210 -11.66 11.41 -1.76
CA ILE A 210 -12.80 12.33 -1.78
C ILE A 210 -13.09 12.86 -0.38
N ALA A 211 -13.13 12.00 0.63
CA ALA A 211 -13.40 12.41 2.02
C ALA A 211 -12.34 13.40 2.54
N GLY A 212 -11.06 13.11 2.35
CA GLY A 212 -9.96 14.00 2.78
C GLY A 212 -9.97 15.33 2.05
N PHE A 213 -10.27 15.32 0.75
CA PHE A 213 -10.42 16.54 -0.04
C PHE A 213 -11.58 17.41 0.50
N LEU A 214 -12.75 16.82 0.71
CA LEU A 214 -13.93 17.52 1.24
C LEU A 214 -13.75 18.01 2.68
N ALA A 215 -13.01 17.27 3.52
CA ALA A 215 -12.68 17.71 4.87
C ALA A 215 -11.80 18.98 4.86
N SER A 216 -10.88 19.08 3.90
CA SER A 216 -9.98 20.22 3.77
C SER A 216 -10.55 21.37 2.93
N LEU A 217 -11.56 21.11 2.09
CA LEU A 217 -12.26 22.10 1.27
C LEU A 217 -13.79 21.94 1.40
N PRO A 218 -14.36 22.27 2.57
CA PRO A 218 -15.77 22.06 2.84
C PRO A 218 -16.66 22.90 1.92
N GLY A 219 -17.80 22.32 1.52
CA GLY A 219 -18.74 22.97 0.60
C GLY A 219 -18.37 22.84 -0.88
N PHE A 220 -17.31 22.10 -1.23
CA PHE A 220 -17.00 21.80 -2.62
C PHE A 220 -18.16 21.01 -3.27
N PRO A 221 -18.70 21.44 -4.42
CA PRO A 221 -19.92 20.84 -4.93
C PRO A 221 -19.72 19.43 -5.47
N PRO A 222 -20.54 18.44 -5.04
CA PRO A 222 -20.41 17.05 -5.47
C PRO A 222 -20.46 16.87 -7.00
N GLU A 223 -21.20 17.70 -7.72
CA GLU A 223 -21.32 17.64 -9.18
C GLU A 223 -20.02 18.03 -9.92
N ARG A 224 -19.07 18.68 -9.24
CA ARG A 224 -17.74 19.01 -9.75
C ARG A 224 -16.68 17.97 -9.39
N ILE A 225 -17.09 16.88 -8.76
CA ILE A 225 -16.26 15.69 -8.54
C ILE A 225 -16.49 14.72 -9.70
N ILE A 226 -15.46 14.53 -10.53
CA ILE A 226 -15.49 13.65 -11.68
C ILE A 226 -14.70 12.39 -11.35
N ARG A 227 -15.34 11.24 -11.46
CA ARG A 227 -14.71 9.92 -11.29
C ARG A 227 -14.46 9.31 -12.66
N ILE A 228 -13.26 8.79 -12.90
CA ILE A 228 -12.90 8.10 -14.14
C ILE A 228 -12.22 6.77 -13.83
N ASP A 229 -12.50 5.73 -14.60
CA ASP A 229 -11.80 4.44 -14.49
C ASP A 229 -10.46 4.53 -15.23
N THR A 230 -9.34 4.40 -14.52
CA THR A 230 -8.00 4.53 -15.12
C THR A 230 -7.48 3.22 -15.68
N LYS A 231 -8.17 2.10 -15.41
CA LYS A 231 -7.69 0.74 -15.70
C LYS A 231 -6.28 0.47 -15.18
N ASN A 232 -5.82 1.25 -14.20
CA ASN A 232 -4.48 1.15 -13.63
C ASN A 232 -3.34 1.35 -14.65
N THR A 233 -3.57 2.10 -15.74
CA THR A 233 -2.54 2.33 -16.76
C THR A 233 -2.41 3.81 -17.10
N LEU A 234 -1.19 4.22 -17.47
CA LEU A 234 -0.91 5.57 -17.97
C LEU A 234 -1.76 5.90 -19.20
N GLN A 235 -1.82 4.97 -20.16
CA GLN A 235 -2.45 5.23 -21.46
C GLN A 235 -3.97 5.40 -21.34
N TYR A 236 -4.61 4.55 -20.53
CA TYR A 236 -6.06 4.65 -20.36
C TYR A 236 -6.43 5.83 -19.46
N SER A 237 -5.64 6.12 -18.42
CA SER A 237 -5.86 7.31 -17.58
C SER A 237 -5.74 8.61 -18.39
N PHE A 238 -4.77 8.69 -19.31
CA PHE A 238 -4.65 9.78 -20.27
C PHE A 238 -5.91 9.93 -21.12
N GLN A 239 -6.37 8.84 -21.74
CA GLN A 239 -7.55 8.86 -22.61
C GLN A 239 -8.81 9.31 -21.86
N GLN A 240 -9.05 8.76 -20.67
CA GLN A 240 -10.22 9.12 -19.87
C GLN A 240 -10.16 10.55 -19.36
N MET A 241 -8.97 11.03 -19.00
CA MET A 241 -8.80 12.44 -18.62
C MET A 241 -9.03 13.38 -19.80
N SER A 242 -8.53 13.06 -20.99
CA SER A 242 -8.82 13.82 -22.22
C SER A 242 -10.33 13.95 -22.46
N ASN A 243 -11.10 12.87 -22.25
CA ASN A 243 -12.56 12.90 -22.36
C ASN A 243 -13.20 13.75 -21.25
N ALA A 244 -12.71 13.64 -20.02
CA ALA A 244 -13.23 14.38 -18.88
C ALA A 244 -13.01 15.90 -19.00
N LEU A 245 -11.93 16.33 -19.64
CA LEU A 245 -11.60 17.75 -19.85
C LEU A 245 -12.70 18.51 -20.59
N GLY A 246 -13.46 17.86 -21.48
CA GLY A 246 -14.61 18.48 -22.17
C GLY A 246 -15.73 18.92 -21.23
N ARG A 247 -15.77 18.41 -19.99
CA ARG A 247 -16.74 18.76 -18.95
C ARG A 247 -16.26 19.89 -18.03
N ILE A 248 -15.00 20.32 -18.18
CA ILE A 248 -14.35 21.28 -17.29
C ILE A 248 -14.18 22.61 -18.05
N PRO A 249 -14.85 23.71 -17.65
CA PRO A 249 -14.70 25.01 -18.27
C PRO A 249 -13.24 25.46 -18.42
N GLN A 250 -12.95 26.21 -19.48
CA GLN A 250 -11.61 26.76 -19.71
C GLN A 250 -11.19 27.67 -18.53
N GLY A 251 -9.94 27.54 -18.08
CA GLY A 251 -9.38 28.34 -16.99
C GLY A 251 -9.81 27.89 -15.58
N ALA A 252 -10.78 26.99 -15.44
CA ALA A 252 -11.15 26.44 -14.14
C ALA A 252 -10.00 25.56 -13.58
N PRO A 253 -9.68 25.67 -12.27
CA PRO A 253 -8.70 24.79 -11.64
C PRO A 253 -9.05 23.31 -11.79
N ILE A 254 -8.04 22.48 -12.07
CA ILE A 254 -8.17 21.04 -12.26
C ILE A 254 -7.34 20.32 -11.20
N LEU A 255 -8.03 19.75 -10.23
CA LEU A 255 -7.43 19.10 -9.07
C LEU A 255 -7.48 17.61 -9.31
N ILE A 256 -6.34 16.92 -9.32
CA ILE A 256 -6.25 15.53 -9.79
C ILE A 256 -5.62 14.65 -8.73
N THR A 257 -6.22 13.49 -8.52
CA THR A 257 -5.53 12.35 -7.91
C THR A 257 -6.06 11.06 -8.52
N ALA A 258 -5.37 9.95 -8.29
CA ALA A 258 -5.79 8.64 -8.76
C ALA A 258 -5.37 7.54 -7.78
N ILE A 259 -5.69 6.30 -8.14
CA ILE A 259 -5.34 5.09 -7.38
C ILE A 259 -3.82 4.91 -7.22
N ASN A 260 -3.01 5.40 -8.17
CA ASN A 260 -1.55 5.35 -8.16
C ASN A 260 -0.88 6.50 -8.96
N ASP A 261 0.44 6.62 -8.82
CA ASP A 261 1.28 7.62 -9.50
C ASP A 261 1.19 7.51 -11.04
N GLN A 262 1.28 6.30 -11.59
CA GLN A 262 1.22 6.10 -13.04
C GLN A 262 -0.08 6.64 -13.66
N SER A 263 -1.22 6.38 -13.00
CA SER A 263 -2.52 6.90 -13.43
C SER A 263 -2.52 8.43 -13.37
N VAL A 264 -2.04 9.02 -12.28
CA VAL A 264 -1.94 10.49 -12.12
C VAL A 264 -1.06 11.10 -13.21
N SER A 265 0.09 10.49 -13.53
CA SER A 265 0.99 10.95 -14.60
C SER A 265 0.30 10.96 -15.96
N GLY A 266 -0.46 9.92 -16.30
CA GLY A 266 -1.24 9.91 -17.55
C GLY A 266 -2.33 10.99 -17.59
N MET A 267 -3.02 11.21 -16.47
CA MET A 267 -4.03 12.27 -16.35
C MET A 267 -3.39 13.67 -16.49
N LEU A 268 -2.27 13.95 -15.81
CA LEU A 268 -1.55 15.22 -15.91
C LEU A 268 -1.10 15.50 -17.35
N ARG A 269 -0.54 14.50 -18.02
CA ARG A 269 -0.13 14.60 -19.43
C ARG A 269 -1.29 14.96 -20.35
N ALA A 270 -2.49 14.42 -20.11
CA ALA A 270 -3.67 14.76 -20.90
C ALA A 270 -4.07 16.23 -20.73
N VAL A 271 -3.95 16.78 -19.51
CA VAL A 271 -4.20 18.20 -19.25
C VAL A 271 -3.17 19.09 -19.94
N GLN A 272 -1.89 18.73 -19.84
CA GLN A 272 -0.79 19.47 -20.45
C GLN A 272 -0.90 19.48 -21.99
N GLN A 273 -1.29 18.36 -22.60
CA GLN A 273 -1.48 18.28 -24.05
C GLN A 273 -2.57 19.24 -24.56
N GLN A 274 -3.57 19.55 -23.73
CA GLN A 274 -4.61 20.53 -24.04
C GLN A 274 -4.21 21.96 -23.69
N GLY A 275 -2.95 22.21 -23.34
CA GLY A 275 -2.45 23.54 -22.98
C GLY A 275 -2.97 24.05 -21.64
N ARG A 276 -3.51 23.17 -20.79
CA ARG A 276 -4.15 23.52 -19.51
C ARG A 276 -3.27 23.23 -18.29
N GLY A 277 -1.97 23.03 -18.49
CA GLY A 277 -1.03 22.72 -17.41
C GLY A 277 -1.05 23.76 -16.29
N ALA A 278 -1.17 25.06 -16.61
CA ALA A 278 -1.22 26.12 -15.59
C ALA A 278 -2.47 26.06 -14.68
N ASP A 279 -3.54 25.38 -15.13
CA ASP A 279 -4.77 25.20 -14.36
C ASP A 279 -4.73 23.96 -13.45
N ALA A 280 -3.69 23.11 -13.55
CA ALA A 280 -3.68 21.79 -12.92
C ALA A 280 -2.83 21.70 -11.65
N LEU A 281 -3.27 20.84 -10.74
CA LEU A 281 -2.53 20.43 -9.55
C LEU A 281 -2.81 18.95 -9.27
N VAL A 282 -1.76 18.15 -9.04
CA VAL A 282 -1.90 16.70 -8.92
C VAL A 282 -1.20 16.12 -7.70
N VAL A 283 -1.84 15.16 -7.04
CA VAL A 283 -1.27 14.36 -5.95
C VAL A 283 -1.34 12.87 -6.27
N GLY A 284 -0.20 12.23 -6.27
CA GLY A 284 0.00 10.81 -6.56
C GLY A 284 -0.20 9.87 -5.36
N LYS A 285 -0.04 8.56 -5.62
CA LYS A 285 0.06 7.50 -4.61
C LYS A 285 1.04 6.43 -5.07
N GLY A 286 1.97 6.09 -4.19
CA GLY A 286 3.04 5.14 -4.42
C GLY A 286 4.39 5.74 -4.04
N ALA A 287 4.63 6.98 -4.47
CA ALA A 287 5.94 7.62 -4.53
C ALA A 287 6.95 6.77 -5.33
N ASP A 288 6.47 6.15 -6.41
CA ASP A 288 7.25 5.26 -7.25
C ASP A 288 7.66 5.89 -8.58
N GLU A 289 7.00 6.97 -8.99
CA GLU A 289 7.32 7.81 -10.16
C GLU A 289 8.07 9.10 -9.76
N LEU A 290 9.09 8.97 -8.91
CA LEU A 290 9.81 10.10 -8.29
C LEU A 290 10.41 11.06 -9.31
N GLU A 291 11.01 10.55 -10.40
CA GLU A 291 11.59 11.36 -11.46
C GLU A 291 10.53 12.23 -12.15
N THR A 292 9.36 11.64 -12.45
CA THR A 292 8.21 12.37 -13.02
C THR A 292 7.72 13.43 -12.04
N MET A 293 7.55 13.07 -10.75
CA MET A 293 7.09 14.02 -9.73
C MET A 293 8.05 15.21 -9.57
N VAL A 294 9.37 14.96 -9.62
CA VAL A 294 10.38 16.02 -9.52
C VAL A 294 10.43 16.88 -10.78
N ALA A 295 10.21 16.30 -11.97
CA ALA A 295 10.27 17.03 -13.23
C ALA A 295 9.03 17.90 -13.51
N GLU A 296 7.90 17.59 -12.89
CA GLU A 296 6.60 18.21 -13.18
C GLU A 296 6.15 19.14 -12.05
N GLU A 297 6.18 20.47 -12.26
CA GLU A 297 5.78 21.47 -11.24
C GLU A 297 4.37 21.21 -10.66
N ASN A 298 3.46 20.69 -11.48
CA ASN A 298 2.09 20.42 -11.07
C ASN A 298 1.92 19.12 -10.28
N PHE A 299 2.93 18.22 -10.28
CA PHE A 299 2.95 17.01 -9.48
C PHE A 299 3.59 17.29 -8.12
N ILE A 300 2.77 17.88 -7.25
CA ILE A 300 3.25 18.51 -6.02
C ILE A 300 3.64 17.54 -4.91
N ALA A 301 3.05 16.34 -4.89
CA ALA A 301 3.34 15.33 -3.89
C ALA A 301 2.78 13.95 -4.27
N SER A 302 3.30 12.90 -3.63
CA SER A 302 2.74 11.55 -3.65
C SER A 302 2.69 10.96 -2.25
N VAL A 303 1.63 10.20 -1.96
CA VAL A 303 1.55 9.40 -0.74
C VAL A 303 2.47 8.19 -0.89
N ALA A 304 3.53 8.09 -0.10
CA ALA A 304 4.51 7.01 -0.23
C ALA A 304 4.00 5.67 0.27
N TYR A 305 4.23 4.64 -0.55
CA TYR A 305 3.98 3.24 -0.23
C TYR A 305 5.29 2.48 -0.07
N PHE A 306 6.40 3.02 -0.59
CA PHE A 306 7.74 2.43 -0.54
C PHE A 306 7.79 1.01 -1.15
N PRO A 307 7.44 0.82 -2.43
CA PRO A 307 7.48 -0.50 -3.07
C PRO A 307 8.84 -1.20 -2.95
N GLU A 308 9.93 -0.45 -2.90
CA GLU A 308 11.29 -0.96 -2.66
C GLU A 308 11.50 -1.57 -1.26
N ARG A 309 10.53 -1.41 -0.34
CA ARG A 309 10.50 -2.00 1.00
C ARG A 309 9.50 -3.15 1.13
N TYR A 310 8.69 -3.46 0.11
CA TYR A 310 7.66 -4.51 0.21
C TYR A 310 8.24 -5.88 0.59
N GLY A 311 9.39 -6.25 0.01
CA GLY A 311 10.07 -7.50 0.33
C GLY A 311 10.52 -7.60 1.79
N ASN A 312 10.79 -6.45 2.44
CA ASN A 312 11.18 -6.39 3.85
C ASN A 312 10.02 -6.82 4.76
N TYR A 313 8.76 -6.68 4.32
CA TYR A 313 7.59 -7.22 5.01
C TYR A 313 7.26 -8.64 4.54
N LEU A 314 7.17 -8.82 3.22
CA LEU A 314 6.59 -10.00 2.60
C LEU A 314 7.35 -11.30 2.88
N ILE A 315 8.69 -11.24 2.87
CA ILE A 315 9.51 -12.44 3.14
C ILE A 315 9.41 -12.85 4.62
N PRO A 316 9.66 -11.97 5.61
CA PRO A 316 9.44 -12.30 7.03
C PRO A 316 8.01 -12.75 7.34
N LEU A 317 7.01 -12.08 6.77
CA LEU A 317 5.60 -12.44 6.96
C LEU A 317 5.30 -13.86 6.46
N SER A 318 5.83 -14.22 5.29
CA SER A 318 5.68 -15.56 4.71
C SER A 318 6.39 -16.62 5.56
N LEU A 319 7.61 -16.32 6.03
CA LEU A 319 8.37 -17.19 6.92
C LEU A 319 7.68 -17.39 8.27
N MET A 320 7.15 -16.32 8.86
CA MET A 320 6.41 -16.34 10.12
C MET A 320 5.19 -17.26 10.03
N ARG A 321 4.45 -17.19 8.90
CA ARG A 321 3.33 -18.09 8.61
C ARG A 321 3.77 -19.55 8.47
N LEU A 322 4.90 -19.82 7.80
CA LEU A 322 5.44 -21.18 7.67
C LEU A 322 5.97 -21.74 9.00
N ALA A 323 6.48 -20.88 9.88
CA ALA A 323 6.90 -21.23 11.23
C ALA A 323 5.72 -21.50 12.18
N GLY A 324 4.48 -21.30 11.74
CA GLY A 324 3.27 -21.60 12.50
C GLY A 324 2.88 -20.52 13.52
N HIS A 325 3.45 -19.32 13.41
CA HIS A 325 3.06 -18.19 14.25
C HIS A 325 1.73 -17.59 13.80
N ASP A 326 0.98 -17.08 14.76
CA ASP A 326 -0.22 -16.29 14.49
C ASP A 326 0.17 -14.95 13.87
N VAL A 327 -0.59 -14.55 12.86
CA VAL A 327 -0.36 -13.31 12.12
C VAL A 327 -1.71 -12.63 11.95
N SER A 328 -1.74 -11.31 12.15
CA SER A 328 -2.91 -10.51 11.79
C SER A 328 -3.36 -10.82 10.36
N LEU A 329 -4.66 -10.88 10.14
CA LEU A 329 -5.24 -11.08 8.81
C LEU A 329 -4.86 -9.95 7.84
N ALA A 330 -4.44 -8.81 8.36
CA ALA A 330 -4.05 -7.63 7.61
C ALA A 330 -2.74 -7.04 8.14
N VAL A 331 -1.78 -6.86 7.23
CA VAL A 331 -0.54 -6.12 7.48
C VAL A 331 -0.48 -4.96 6.49
N THR A 332 -0.28 -3.74 6.97
CA THR A 332 -0.24 -2.56 6.10
C THR A 332 1.06 -1.81 6.19
N VAL A 333 1.50 -1.23 5.07
CA VAL A 333 2.64 -0.31 5.07
C VAL A 333 2.29 1.02 5.74
N ASN A 334 3.29 1.66 6.33
CA ASN A 334 3.18 3.02 6.82
C ASN A 334 3.25 4.03 5.68
N HIS A 335 2.44 5.09 5.77
CA HIS A 335 2.34 6.11 4.74
C HIS A 335 2.86 7.46 5.22
N VAL A 336 3.61 8.14 4.34
CA VAL A 336 4.04 9.53 4.53
C VAL A 336 3.77 10.32 3.24
N MET A 337 3.63 11.65 3.36
CA MET A 337 3.61 12.52 2.19
C MET A 337 5.04 12.82 1.72
N ILE A 338 5.34 12.50 0.48
CA ILE A 338 6.60 12.87 -0.19
C ILE A 338 6.30 13.95 -1.22
N SER A 339 7.08 15.02 -1.19
CA SER A 339 7.07 16.12 -2.17
C SER A 339 8.50 16.41 -2.61
N PRO A 340 8.71 17.18 -3.69
CA PRO A 340 10.04 17.64 -4.07
C PRO A 340 10.81 18.30 -2.90
N ALA A 341 10.10 19.00 -2.00
CA ALA A 341 10.71 19.69 -0.86
C ALA A 341 11.21 18.78 0.28
N ASN A 342 10.79 17.51 0.34
CA ASN A 342 11.24 16.58 1.38
C ASN A 342 11.79 15.25 0.85
N ILE A 343 11.86 15.06 -0.48
CA ILE A 343 12.27 13.80 -1.10
C ILE A 343 13.63 13.28 -0.61
N CYS A 344 14.59 14.16 -0.39
CA CYS A 344 15.94 13.84 0.11
C CYS A 344 15.96 13.24 1.52
N GLN A 345 14.87 13.38 2.30
CA GLN A 345 14.74 12.78 3.63
C GLN A 345 14.45 11.27 3.55
N PHE A 346 13.96 10.79 2.39
CA PHE A 346 13.53 9.42 2.16
C PHE A 346 14.37 8.71 1.10
N TYR A 347 14.86 9.46 0.12
CA TYR A 347 15.67 8.99 -1.01
C TYR A 347 16.95 9.85 -1.09
N PRO A 348 18.06 9.45 -0.42
CA PRO A 348 19.29 10.24 -0.34
C PRO A 348 19.95 10.54 -1.70
N GLU A 349 19.59 9.80 -2.74
CA GLU A 349 20.02 10.02 -4.12
C GLU A 349 19.33 11.21 -4.81
N TYR A 350 18.26 11.77 -4.22
CA TYR A 350 17.58 12.96 -4.70
C TYR A 350 17.94 14.19 -3.85
N GLU A 351 18.05 15.35 -4.49
CA GLU A 351 18.12 16.63 -3.79
C GLU A 351 16.70 17.13 -3.47
N CYS A 352 16.52 17.71 -2.28
CA CYS A 352 15.27 18.41 -1.96
C CYS A 352 15.17 19.69 -2.79
N GLN A 353 14.02 19.94 -3.39
CA GLN A 353 13.77 21.08 -4.27
C GLN A 353 12.68 21.99 -3.71
N GLY A 354 12.99 23.29 -3.69
CA GLY A 354 12.08 24.32 -3.19
C GLY A 354 11.82 24.23 -1.69
N GLU A 355 10.97 25.12 -1.21
CA GLU A 355 10.44 25.08 0.15
C GLU A 355 9.11 24.31 0.18
N ARG A 356 8.72 23.81 1.36
CA ARG A 356 7.37 23.25 1.53
C ARG A 356 6.36 24.37 1.25
N GLY A 357 5.60 24.26 0.16
CA GLY A 357 4.66 25.30 -0.28
C GLY A 357 3.55 25.62 0.74
N PHE A 358 3.34 24.73 1.73
CA PHE A 358 2.51 24.94 2.91
C PHE A 358 2.83 23.90 3.99
N ASP A 359 2.48 24.21 5.24
CA ASP A 359 2.53 23.26 6.35
C ASP A 359 1.30 22.36 6.31
N TYR A 360 1.50 21.12 5.85
CA TYR A 360 0.42 20.15 5.78
C TYR A 360 -0.06 19.73 7.18
N VAL A 361 -1.36 19.91 7.42
CA VAL A 361 -2.03 19.43 8.63
C VAL A 361 -2.99 18.30 8.24
N PHE A 362 -2.75 17.09 8.76
CA PHE A 362 -3.66 15.96 8.57
C PHE A 362 -4.96 16.21 9.36
N PRO A 363 -6.15 16.24 8.73
CA PRO A 363 -7.42 16.44 9.43
C PRO A 363 -7.83 15.22 10.26
N GLN A 364 -7.22 15.02 11.44
CA GLN A 364 -7.36 13.81 12.23
C GLN A 364 -8.81 13.50 12.66
N GLU A 365 -9.55 14.50 13.14
CA GLU A 365 -10.94 14.30 13.58
C GLU A 365 -11.84 13.85 12.43
N ALA A 366 -11.78 14.55 11.28
CA ALA A 366 -12.52 14.18 10.08
C ALA A 366 -12.09 12.82 9.49
N PHE A 367 -10.84 12.42 9.69
CA PHE A 367 -10.39 11.07 9.31
C PHE A 367 -11.04 9.99 10.19
N VAL A 368 -11.10 10.19 11.51
CA VAL A 368 -11.78 9.27 12.42
C VAL A 368 -13.27 9.16 12.09
N GLU A 369 -13.93 10.28 11.78
CA GLU A 369 -15.31 10.28 11.29
C GLU A 369 -15.46 9.48 10.00
N HIS A 370 -14.55 9.67 9.04
CA HIS A 370 -14.54 8.90 7.79
C HIS A 370 -14.40 7.39 8.04
N LEU A 371 -13.49 6.97 8.93
CA LEU A 371 -13.34 5.56 9.29
C LEU A 371 -14.63 4.98 9.87
N ALA A 372 -15.33 5.73 10.72
CA ALA A 372 -16.62 5.31 11.25
C ALA A 372 -17.64 5.06 10.12
N THR A 373 -17.65 5.88 9.06
CA THR A 373 -18.54 5.66 7.91
C THR A 373 -18.23 4.40 7.10
N LEU A 374 -17.03 3.84 7.22
CA LEU A 374 -16.64 2.61 6.51
C LEU A 374 -17.14 1.35 7.23
N LYS A 375 -17.24 1.37 8.57
CA LYS A 375 -17.56 0.19 9.38
C LYS A 375 -18.95 -0.39 9.09
N ASP A 376 -19.89 0.44 8.62
CA ASP A 376 -21.28 0.03 8.34
C ASP A 376 -21.54 -0.25 6.84
N LYS A 377 -20.52 -0.24 5.99
CA LYS A 377 -20.69 -0.41 4.54
C LYS A 377 -20.89 -1.88 4.16
N PRO A 378 -22.01 -2.25 3.50
CA PRO A 378 -22.27 -3.64 3.11
C PRO A 378 -21.17 -4.25 2.21
N GLU A 379 -20.55 -3.44 1.35
CA GLU A 379 -19.47 -3.86 0.47
C GLU A 379 -18.15 -4.17 1.20
N LEU A 380 -18.02 -3.80 2.48
CA LEU A 380 -16.86 -4.08 3.33
C LEU A 380 -17.13 -5.18 4.37
N ALA A 381 -18.29 -5.84 4.31
CA ALA A 381 -18.60 -6.96 5.19
C ALA A 381 -17.58 -8.09 5.03
N GLY A 382 -16.96 -8.53 6.15
CA GLY A 382 -15.88 -9.52 6.17
C GLY A 382 -14.47 -8.95 5.94
N TYR A 383 -14.35 -7.63 5.80
CA TYR A 383 -13.10 -6.90 5.65
C TYR A 383 -12.90 -5.83 6.73
N GLU A 384 -13.62 -5.92 7.83
CA GLU A 384 -13.59 -4.95 8.92
C GLU A 384 -12.17 -4.79 9.49
N GLN A 385 -11.38 -5.87 9.51
CA GLN A 385 -9.96 -5.87 9.89
C GLN A 385 -9.04 -5.03 8.99
N LEU A 386 -9.51 -4.65 7.79
CA LEU A 386 -8.78 -3.77 6.86
C LEU A 386 -9.10 -2.29 7.08
N ILE A 387 -10.03 -1.98 8.00
CA ILE A 387 -10.33 -0.63 8.44
C ILE A 387 -9.52 -0.37 9.71
N PRO A 388 -8.58 0.60 9.70
CA PRO A 388 -7.77 0.89 10.89
C PRO A 388 -8.65 1.38 12.04
N ASP A 389 -8.27 1.11 13.28
CA ASP A 389 -9.09 1.48 14.42
C ASP A 389 -9.11 2.99 14.68
N HIS A 390 -7.96 3.69 14.66
CA HIS A 390 -7.80 5.16 14.52
C HIS A 390 -6.32 5.58 14.43
#